data_AF-A0A965PV86-F1
#
_entry.id   AF-A0A965PV86-F1
#
_cell.length_a   1.000
_cell.length_b   1.000
_cell.length_c   1.000
_cell.angle_alpha   90.00
_cell.angle_beta   90.00
_cell.angle_gamma   90.00
#
_symmetry.space_group_name_H-M   'P 1'
#
loop_
_entity.id
_entity.type
_entity.pdbx_description
1 polymer ?
#
loop_
_entity_poly.entity_id
_entity_poly.type
_entity_poly.pdbx_seq_one_letter_code
_entity_poly.pdbx_strand_id
1 'polypeptide(L)'
;MNYEDVKIRIKKHEGFSAKVYLDSLGKGTIGYGHLLTEDDDFEECIIYDKDILEALFDKDFIKAKQGMEELVGTQALPMLVKGVIIEMVFQLGKTGVSKFKNMFAALKEYDYTRAAVEMLNSAWYRQTPGRCEELANLVRKCTI
;
A
#
# COMPACT_ATOMS: atom_id res chain seq x y z
N MET A 1 1.02 -17.26 0.71
CA MET A 1 1.09 -15.82 1.02
C MET A 1 -0.07 -15.46 1.93
N ASN A 2 0.21 -14.91 3.10
CA ASN A 2 -0.77 -14.47 4.10
C ASN A 2 -0.66 -12.94 4.34
N TYR A 3 -1.45 -12.38 5.26
CA TYR A 3 -1.38 -10.94 5.57
C TYR A 3 -0.05 -10.52 6.21
N GLU A 4 0.62 -11.43 6.92
CA GLU A 4 1.90 -11.16 7.56
C GLU A 4 3.01 -10.93 6.53
N ASP A 5 3.01 -11.71 5.45
CA ASP A 5 3.92 -11.51 4.30
C ASP A 5 3.72 -10.13 3.66
N VAL A 6 2.46 -9.66 3.58
CA VAL A 6 2.13 -8.33 3.05
C VAL A 6 2.67 -7.25 3.98
N LYS A 7 2.47 -7.38 5.30
CA LYS A 7 3.01 -6.44 6.28
C LYS A 7 4.54 -6.32 6.17
N ILE A 8 5.24 -7.45 6.09
CA ILE A 8 6.71 -7.47 5.95
C ILE A 8 7.15 -6.73 4.68
N ARG A 9 6.45 -6.94 3.55
CA ARG A 9 6.78 -6.25 2.29
C ARG A 9 6.52 -4.75 2.37
N ILE A 10 5.40 -4.32 2.95
CA ILE A 10 5.12 -2.88 3.18
C ILE A 10 6.24 -2.28 4.03
N LYS A 11 6.55 -2.86 5.18
CA LYS A 11 7.61 -2.35 6.06
C LYS A 11 8.96 -2.23 5.36
N LYS A 12 9.28 -3.18 4.47
CA LYS A 12 10.50 -3.14 3.65
C LYS A 12 10.49 -2.00 2.64
N HIS A 13 9.35 -1.72 2.01
CA HIS A 13 9.22 -0.62 1.03
C HIS A 13 9.19 0.76 1.68
N GLU A 14 8.51 0.91 2.82
CA GLU A 14 8.38 2.20 3.53
C GLU A 14 9.64 2.54 4.34
N GLY A 15 10.33 1.53 4.88
CA GLY A 15 11.39 1.75 5.87
C GLY A 15 10.83 2.15 7.23
N PHE A 16 11.72 2.21 8.24
CA PHE A 16 11.35 2.56 9.62
C PHE A 16 12.06 3.83 10.06
N SER A 17 11.30 4.79 10.59
CA SER A 17 11.83 5.96 11.29
C SER A 17 11.24 6.07 12.70
N ALA A 18 12.11 6.05 13.71
CA ALA A 18 11.71 6.27 15.11
C ALA A 18 11.45 7.74 15.47
N LYS A 19 11.71 8.66 14.52
CA LYS A 19 11.53 10.11 14.66
C LYS A 19 10.65 10.63 13.52
N VAL A 20 9.93 11.72 13.79
CA VAL A 20 9.23 12.47 12.75
C VAL A 20 10.24 13.00 11.73
N TYR A 21 9.94 12.84 10.45
CA TYR A 21 10.69 13.39 9.33
C TYR A 21 9.74 14.03 8.31
N LEU A 22 10.24 14.97 7.51
CA LEU A 22 9.46 15.54 6.41
C LEU A 22 9.59 14.66 5.18
N ASP A 23 8.46 14.27 4.59
CA ASP A 23 8.42 13.55 3.33
C ASP A 23 8.79 14.45 2.13
N SER A 24 8.80 13.89 0.93
CA SER A 24 9.07 14.64 -0.30
C SER A 24 8.08 15.79 -0.59
N LEU A 25 6.94 15.81 0.10
CA LEU A 25 5.89 16.83 0.00
C LEU A 25 5.95 17.84 1.16
N GLY A 26 6.95 17.74 2.03
CA GLY A 26 7.12 18.61 3.20
C GLY A 26 6.13 18.32 4.32
N LYS A 27 5.56 17.11 4.38
CA LYS A 27 4.61 16.69 5.41
C LYS A 27 5.29 15.80 6.45
N GLY A 28 4.96 16.02 7.72
CA GLY A 28 5.47 15.22 8.83
C GLY A 28 5.03 13.76 8.71
N THR A 29 5.99 12.85 8.75
CA THR A 29 5.78 11.40 8.63
C THR A 29 6.57 10.68 9.71
N ILE A 30 6.05 9.59 10.27
CA ILE A 30 6.71 8.78 11.30
C ILE A 30 6.52 7.27 11.07
N GLY A 31 7.37 6.45 11.70
CA GLY A 31 7.24 5.00 11.72
C GLY A 31 7.45 4.41 10.33
N TYR A 32 6.45 3.65 9.87
CA TYR A 32 6.44 3.00 8.57
C TYR A 32 5.59 3.79 7.54
N GLY A 33 5.91 5.08 7.37
CA GLY A 33 5.23 5.93 6.38
C GLY A 33 3.88 6.50 6.84
N HIS A 34 3.65 6.62 8.15
CA HIS A 34 2.42 7.23 8.68
C HIS A 34 2.49 8.75 8.55
N LEU A 35 1.61 9.32 7.73
CA LEU A 35 1.45 10.76 7.57
C LEU A 35 0.75 11.35 8.80
N LEU A 36 1.41 12.28 9.47
CA LEU A 36 0.87 12.97 10.65
C LEU A 36 -0.33 13.84 10.29
N THR A 37 -1.35 13.78 11.13
CA THR A 37 -2.55 14.61 11.09
C THR A 37 -2.65 15.48 12.35
N GLU A 38 -3.62 16.39 12.40
CA GLU A 38 -3.82 17.26 13.58
C GLU A 38 -4.22 16.47 14.84
N ASP A 39 -4.71 15.23 14.67
CA ASP A 39 -5.11 14.34 15.75
C ASP A 39 -3.92 13.54 16.34
N ASP A 40 -2.72 13.64 15.75
CA ASP A 40 -1.55 12.85 16.14
C ASP A 40 -0.63 13.63 17.10
N ASP A 41 -0.42 13.09 18.31
CA ASP A 41 0.46 13.67 19.35
C ASP A 41 1.96 13.36 19.12
N PHE A 42 2.42 13.35 17.87
CA PHE A 42 3.83 13.13 17.55
C PHE A 42 4.57 14.46 17.34
N GLU A 43 5.61 14.70 18.12
CA GLU A 43 6.43 15.91 18.06
C GLU A 43 7.74 15.66 17.29
N GLU A 44 8.21 16.70 16.62
CA GLU A 44 9.53 16.70 16.00
C GLU A 44 10.65 16.56 17.06
N CYS A 45 11.76 15.95 16.66
CA CYS A 45 12.94 15.71 17.52
C CYS A 45 12.74 14.72 18.70
N ILE A 46 11.56 14.13 18.89
CA ILE A 46 11.33 13.05 19.86
C ILE A 46 11.57 11.67 19.23
N ILE A 47 12.17 10.75 20.00
CA ILE A 47 12.28 9.32 19.63
C ILE A 47 11.13 8.58 20.28
N TYR A 48 10.32 7.92 19.45
CA TYR A 48 9.21 7.11 19.91
C TYR A 48 9.61 5.63 19.98
N ASP A 49 8.97 4.91 20.91
CA ASP A 49 9.18 3.48 21.05
C ASP A 49 8.71 2.74 19.79
N LYS A 50 9.45 1.70 19.41
CA LYS A 50 9.11 0.88 18.26
C LYS A 50 7.74 0.22 18.43
N ASP A 51 7.36 -0.19 19.63
CA ASP A 51 6.08 -0.86 19.88
C ASP A 51 4.88 0.06 19.61
N ILE A 52 5.02 1.36 19.87
CA ILE A 52 4.00 2.38 19.55
C ILE A 52 3.86 2.52 18.03
N LEU A 53 4.97 2.58 17.31
CA LEU A 53 5.00 2.73 15.86
C LEU A 53 4.56 1.46 15.11
N GLU A 54 4.81 0.28 15.70
CA GLU A 54 4.27 -1.00 15.26
C GLU A 54 2.73 -1.03 15.39
N ALA A 55 2.20 -0.60 16.54
CA ALA A 55 0.76 -0.50 16.74
C ALA A 55 0.11 0.53 15.78
N LEU A 56 0.80 1.63 15.49
CA LEU A 56 0.36 2.63 14.51
C LEU A 56 0.30 2.03 13.09
N PHE A 57 1.34 1.32 12.69
CA PHE A 57 1.38 0.61 11.41
C PHE A 57 0.25 -0.42 11.28
N ASP A 58 -0.03 -1.18 12.33
CA ASP A 58 -1.12 -2.16 12.31
C ASP A 58 -2.49 -1.48 12.12
N LYS A 59 -2.71 -0.30 12.71
CA LYS A 59 -3.94 0.48 12.48
C LYS A 59 -4.05 0.92 11.01
N ASP A 60 -2.97 1.43 10.43
CA ASP A 60 -2.98 1.86 9.02
C ASP A 60 -3.12 0.69 8.06
N PHE A 61 -2.49 -0.45 8.38
CA PHE A 61 -2.67 -1.69 7.62
C PHE A 61 -4.13 -2.15 7.64
N ILE A 62 -4.82 -2.06 8.79
CA ILE A 62 -6.25 -2.39 8.88
C ILE A 62 -7.08 -1.44 8.01
N LYS A 63 -6.81 -0.12 8.04
CA LYS A 63 -7.47 0.85 7.15
C LYS A 63 -7.23 0.52 5.68
N ALA A 64 -6.00 0.16 5.31
CA ALA A 64 -5.66 -0.21 3.94
C ALA A 64 -6.36 -1.51 3.50
N LYS A 65 -6.45 -2.50 4.39
CA LYS A 65 -7.21 -3.73 4.18
C LYS A 65 -8.70 -3.45 3.96
N GLN A 66 -9.31 -2.61 4.78
CA GLN A 66 -10.71 -2.20 4.60
C GLN A 66 -10.90 -1.48 3.25
N GLY A 67 -9.99 -0.56 2.90
CA GLY A 67 -10.03 0.10 1.59
C GLY A 67 -9.93 -0.87 0.41
N MET A 68 -9.11 -1.92 0.52
CA MET A 68 -9.05 -2.99 -0.48
C MET A 68 -10.38 -3.76 -0.56
N GLU A 69 -10.96 -4.13 0.58
CA GLU A 69 -12.25 -4.86 0.63
C GLU A 69 -13.38 -4.06 -0.02
N GLU A 70 -13.43 -2.74 0.22
CA GLU A 70 -14.40 -1.86 -0.43
C GLU A 70 -14.19 -1.72 -1.94
N LEU A 71 -12.94 -1.68 -2.40
CA LEU A 71 -12.61 -1.54 -3.82
C LEU A 71 -12.88 -2.83 -4.62
N VAL A 72 -12.56 -3.98 -4.04
CA VAL A 72 -12.73 -5.30 -4.66
C VAL A 72 -14.17 -5.80 -4.51
N GLY A 73 -14.85 -5.42 -3.44
CA GLY A 73 -16.20 -5.88 -3.12
C GLY A 73 -16.24 -7.38 -2.85
N THR A 74 -17.25 -8.06 -3.41
CA THR A 74 -17.45 -9.51 -3.23
C THR A 74 -16.62 -10.38 -4.17
N GLN A 75 -15.74 -9.78 -4.97
CA GLN A 75 -14.98 -10.52 -5.96
C GLN A 75 -13.94 -11.46 -5.30
N ALA A 76 -13.94 -12.72 -5.75
CA ALA A 76 -13.03 -13.75 -5.26
C ALA A 76 -11.64 -13.62 -5.91
N LEU A 77 -10.81 -12.71 -5.39
CA LEU A 77 -9.41 -12.58 -5.84
C LEU A 77 -8.45 -13.43 -4.98
N PRO A 78 -7.36 -13.98 -5.58
CA PRO A 78 -6.29 -14.64 -4.85
C PRO A 78 -5.67 -13.74 -3.79
N MET A 79 -5.21 -14.34 -2.69
CA MET A 79 -4.61 -13.59 -1.57
C MET A 79 -3.41 -12.74 -1.99
N LEU A 80 -2.64 -13.20 -2.99
CA LEU A 80 -1.53 -12.45 -3.56
C LEU A 80 -2.01 -11.11 -4.18
N VAL A 81 -3.07 -11.15 -4.99
CA VAL A 81 -3.63 -9.97 -5.66
C VAL A 81 -4.24 -9.03 -4.63
N LYS A 82 -4.97 -9.56 -3.65
CA LYS A 82 -5.50 -8.77 -2.52
C LYS A 82 -4.37 -8.08 -1.76
N GLY A 83 -3.29 -8.79 -1.46
CA GLY A 83 -2.11 -8.22 -0.80
C GLY A 83 -1.49 -7.06 -1.57
N VAL A 84 -1.35 -7.19 -2.89
CA VAL A 84 -0.86 -6.10 -3.75
C VAL A 84 -1.79 -4.88 -3.71
N ILE A 85 -3.11 -5.09 -3.75
CA ILE A 85 -4.06 -3.98 -3.65
C ILE A 85 -3.97 -3.30 -2.27
N ILE A 86 -3.78 -4.05 -1.18
CA ILE A 86 -3.56 -3.48 0.16
C ILE A 86 -2.33 -2.56 0.16
N GLU A 87 -1.22 -2.99 -0.44
CA GLU A 87 -0.01 -2.17 -0.56
C GLU A 87 -0.24 -0.90 -1.37
N MET A 88 -0.96 -1.01 -2.49
CA MET A 88 -1.34 0.15 -3.27
C MET A 88 -2.22 1.11 -2.46
N VAL A 89 -3.17 0.60 -1.67
CA VAL A 89 -4.03 1.42 -0.82
C VAL A 89 -3.24 2.07 0.30
N PHE A 90 -2.27 1.37 0.88
CA PHE A 90 -1.38 1.92 1.90
C PHE A 90 -0.58 3.10 1.33
N GLN A 91 -0.01 2.95 0.14
CA GLN A 91 0.84 3.99 -0.46
C GLN A 91 0.04 5.16 -1.08
N LEU A 92 -1.07 4.88 -1.78
CA LEU A 92 -1.78 5.85 -2.60
C LEU A 92 -3.11 6.32 -1.97
N GLY A 93 -3.52 5.68 -0.89
CA GLY A 93 -4.87 5.81 -0.33
C GLY A 93 -5.93 5.16 -1.22
N LYS A 94 -7.07 4.82 -0.61
CA LYS A 94 -8.23 4.21 -1.28
C LYS A 94 -8.68 5.01 -2.51
N THR A 95 -8.74 6.34 -2.37
CA THR A 95 -9.15 7.26 -3.44
C THR A 95 -8.14 7.33 -4.58
N GLY A 96 -6.86 7.11 -4.31
CA GLY A 96 -5.84 6.99 -5.35
C GLY A 96 -6.02 5.70 -6.15
N VAL A 97 -6.17 4.57 -5.43
CA VAL A 97 -6.33 3.24 -6.05
C VAL A 97 -7.65 3.12 -6.83
N SER A 98 -8.74 3.74 -6.38
CA SER A 98 -10.03 3.70 -7.09
C SER A 98 -9.98 4.24 -8.53
N LYS A 99 -8.95 5.01 -8.88
CA LYS A 99 -8.73 5.57 -10.22
C LYS A 99 -8.16 4.54 -11.21
N PHE A 100 -7.67 3.39 -10.76
CA PHE A 100 -7.12 2.31 -11.61
C PHE A 100 -8.24 1.48 -12.27
N LYS A 101 -9.14 2.16 -13.00
CA LYS A 101 -10.37 1.57 -13.56
C LYS A 101 -10.08 0.39 -14.50
N ASN A 102 -9.05 0.50 -15.34
CA ASN A 102 -8.68 -0.55 -16.29
C ASN A 102 -8.07 -1.77 -15.59
N MET A 103 -7.26 -1.55 -14.55
CA MET A 103 -6.73 -2.64 -13.73
C MET A 103 -7.88 -3.42 -13.09
N PHE A 104 -8.85 -2.73 -12.47
CA PHE A 104 -10.01 -3.40 -11.88
C PHE A 104 -10.90 -4.09 -12.92
N ALA A 105 -11.04 -3.54 -14.13
CA ALA A 105 -11.74 -4.21 -15.23
C ALA A 105 -11.04 -5.53 -15.61
N ALA A 106 -9.72 -5.52 -15.76
CA ALA A 106 -8.94 -6.72 -16.02
C ALA A 106 -9.03 -7.74 -14.87
N LEU A 107 -8.99 -7.28 -13.62
CA LEU A 107 -9.16 -8.14 -12.45
C LEU A 107 -10.53 -8.82 -12.44
N LYS A 108 -11.62 -8.14 -12.82
CA LYS A 108 -12.97 -8.73 -12.94
C LYS A 108 -13.03 -9.87 -13.96
N GLU A 109 -12.18 -9.80 -14.98
CA GLU A 109 -12.03 -10.84 -16.01
C GLU A 109 -10.99 -11.90 -15.61
N TYR A 110 -10.39 -11.79 -14.42
CA TYR A 110 -9.25 -12.61 -13.94
C TYR A 110 -8.02 -12.55 -14.86
N ASP A 111 -7.90 -11.49 -15.68
CA ASP A 111 -6.75 -11.24 -16.54
C ASP A 111 -5.66 -10.50 -15.77
N TYR A 112 -4.88 -11.25 -15.00
CA TYR A 112 -3.81 -10.69 -14.19
C TYR A 112 -2.63 -10.15 -15.01
N THR A 113 -2.44 -10.64 -16.23
CA THR A 113 -1.39 -10.13 -17.12
C THR A 113 -1.74 -8.72 -17.56
N ARG A 114 -2.99 -8.50 -18.00
CA ARG A 114 -3.49 -7.17 -18.32
C ARG A 114 -3.56 -6.27 -17.09
N ALA A 115 -4.00 -6.78 -15.94
CA ALA A 115 -4.01 -6.01 -14.70
C ALA A 115 -2.62 -5.46 -14.36
N ALA A 116 -1.57 -6.28 -14.48
CA ALA A 116 -0.19 -5.86 -14.28
C ALA A 116 0.28 -4.79 -15.27
N VAL A 117 -0.14 -4.87 -16.55
CA VAL A 117 0.16 -3.83 -17.55
C VAL A 117 -0.52 -2.51 -17.17
N GLU A 118 -1.78 -2.55 -16.76
CA GLU A 118 -2.52 -1.35 -16.34
C GLU A 118 -1.96 -0.73 -15.04
N MET A 119 -1.36 -1.53 -14.14
CA MET A 119 -0.61 -1.00 -12.99
C MET A 119 0.58 -0.15 -13.43
N LEU A 120 1.35 -0.62 -14.41
CA LEU A 120 2.52 0.08 -14.95
C LEU A 120 2.13 1.30 -15.79
N ASN A 121 0.96 1.27 -16.42
CA ASN A 121 0.39 2.40 -17.16
C ASN A 121 -0.28 3.43 -16.23
N SER A 122 0.45 3.92 -15.22
CA SER A 122 -0.12 4.79 -14.19
C SER A 122 0.81 5.93 -13.78
N ALA A 123 0.24 6.96 -13.15
CA ALA A 123 1.04 8.02 -12.51
C ALA A 123 1.84 7.50 -11.32
N TRP A 124 1.42 6.39 -10.72
CA TRP A 124 2.15 5.72 -9.64
C TRP A 124 3.46 5.12 -10.14
N TYR A 125 3.46 4.49 -11.32
CA TYR A 125 4.69 3.99 -11.94
C TYR A 125 5.73 5.11 -12.15
N ARG A 126 5.28 6.30 -12.58
CA ARG A 126 6.17 7.45 -12.77
C ARG A 126 6.79 7.96 -11.46
N GLN A 127 6.14 7.76 -10.32
CA GLN A 127 6.61 8.22 -9.01
C GLN A 127 7.51 7.18 -8.34
N THR A 128 7.11 5.90 -8.35
CA THR A 128 7.85 4.81 -7.70
C THR A 128 7.95 3.59 -8.63
N PRO A 129 8.79 3.66 -9.69
CA PRO A 129 8.82 2.64 -10.74
C PRO A 129 9.24 1.27 -10.22
N GLY A 130 10.26 1.19 -9.36
CA GLY A 130 10.77 -0.09 -8.83
C GLY A 130 9.73 -0.85 -8.01
N ARG A 131 9.00 -0.16 -7.11
CA ARG A 131 7.92 -0.77 -6.32
C ARG A 131 6.75 -1.20 -7.22
N CYS A 132 6.37 -0.36 -8.16
CA CYS A 132 5.28 -0.65 -9.08
C CYS A 132 5.61 -1.87 -9.98
N GLU A 133 6.86 -2.01 -10.45
CA GLU A 133 7.32 -3.18 -11.21
C GLU A 133 7.34 -4.45 -10.38
N GLU A 134 7.82 -4.40 -9.13
CA GLU A 134 7.81 -5.54 -8.22
C GLU A 134 6.38 -6.05 -8.02
N LEU A 135 5.45 -5.15 -7.70
CA LEU A 135 4.06 -5.50 -7.44
C LEU A 135 3.32 -5.96 -8.70
N ALA A 136 3.54 -5.30 -9.84
CA ALA A 136 2.95 -5.74 -11.11
C ALA A 136 3.45 -7.13 -11.52
N ASN A 137 4.74 -7.45 -11.27
CA ASN A 137 5.28 -8.77 -11.54
C ASN A 137 4.68 -9.85 -10.64
N LEU A 138 4.36 -9.55 -9.37
CA LEU A 138 3.62 -10.46 -8.50
C LEU A 138 2.24 -10.77 -9.08
N VAL A 139 1.48 -9.73 -9.45
CA VAL A 139 0.14 -9.90 -10.06
C VAL A 139 0.24 -10.70 -11.36
N ARG A 140 1.20 -10.39 -12.25
CA ARG A 140 1.40 -11.12 -13.51
C ARG A 140 1.69 -12.61 -13.32
N LYS A 141 2.41 -12.98 -12.26
CA LYS A 141 2.74 -14.38 -11.94
C LYS A 141 1.60 -15.13 -11.25
N CYS A 142 0.48 -14.45 -10.94
CA CYS A 142 -0.67 -15.10 -10.37
C CYS A 142 -1.31 -16.03 -11.40
N THR A 143 -1.12 -17.33 -11.22
CA THR A 143 -1.85 -18.38 -11.96
C THR A 143 -2.97 -18.91 -11.08
N ILE A 144 -4.15 -19.13 -11.68
CA ILE A 144 -5.34 -19.68 -11.01
C ILE A 144 -5.11 -21.17 -10.73
#